data_AF-X1QFH6-F1
#
_entry.id   AF-X1QFH6-F1
#
_cell.length_a   1.000
_cell.length_b   1.000
_cell.length_c   1.000
_cell.angle_alpha   90.00
_cell.angle_beta   90.00
_cell.angle_gamma   90.00
#
_symmetry.space_group_name_H-M   'P 1'
#
loop_
_entity.id
_entity.type
_entity.pdbx_description
1 polymer ?
#
loop_
_entity_poly.entity_id
_entity_poly.type
_entity_poly.pdbx_seq_one_letter_code
_entity_poly.pdbx_strand_id
1 'polypeptide(L)'
;MDDSGDESSDPPDNSQSQGTLYTVEGLGNETVYNPSGPVRDKEGRQRLVARVEPPDSERDSQLMVFDKHDKVIVLDRQARIFKQAQDGRLFRVNGELVLTYVEAFSESNEKYSDVLSYRTHIFTGKTLEDLKHFATTGDRVKDVVFNQ
;
A
#
# COMPACT_ATOMS: atom_id res chain seq x y z
N MET A 1 -18.04 -53.76 24.20
CA MET A 1 -17.80 -53.22 22.85
C MET A 1 -17.08 -51.92 23.12
N ASP A 2 -15.76 -51.99 23.13
CA ASP A 2 -14.91 -50.85 23.44
C ASP A 2 -14.82 -49.97 22.20
N ASP A 3 -15.22 -48.71 22.38
CA ASP A 3 -15.13 -47.65 21.38
C ASP A 3 -13.80 -46.92 21.61
N SER A 4 -12.75 -47.37 20.95
CA SER A 4 -11.44 -46.70 20.95
C SER A 4 -11.40 -45.69 19.81
N GLY A 5 -11.87 -44.48 20.09
CA GLY A 5 -11.63 -43.30 19.25
C GLY A 5 -10.14 -42.94 19.30
N ASP A 6 -9.45 -43.14 18.19
CA ASP A 6 -8.08 -42.71 17.95
C ASP A 6 -8.10 -41.20 17.62
N GLU A 7 -8.03 -40.35 18.65
CA GLU A 7 -7.73 -38.93 18.48
C GLU A 7 -6.24 -38.77 18.17
N SER A 8 -5.91 -38.82 16.87
CA SER A 8 -4.64 -38.32 16.34
C SER A 8 -4.49 -36.84 16.71
N SER A 9 -3.81 -36.58 17.82
CA SER A 9 -3.43 -35.24 18.24
C SER A 9 -2.09 -34.90 17.62
N ASP A 10 -2.10 -34.50 16.35
CA ASP A 10 -0.96 -33.79 15.81
C ASP A 10 -0.77 -32.51 16.64
N PRO A 11 0.42 -32.30 17.26
CA PRO A 11 0.66 -31.10 18.03
C PRO A 11 0.59 -29.87 17.10
N PRO A 12 0.10 -28.72 17.58
CA PRO A 12 0.07 -27.52 16.76
C PRO A 12 1.50 -27.17 16.32
N ASP A 13 1.68 -27.02 15.01
CA ASP A 13 2.91 -26.51 14.40
C ASP A 13 3.21 -25.11 14.98
N ASN A 14 4.17 -25.07 15.90
CA ASN A 14 4.60 -23.87 16.59
C ASN A 14 5.83 -23.25 15.91
N SER A 15 5.97 -23.40 14.59
CA SER A 15 6.97 -22.68 13.82
C SER A 15 6.63 -21.17 13.81
N GLN A 16 7.09 -20.46 14.84
CA GLN A 16 7.07 -19.00 14.83
C GLN A 16 7.87 -18.52 13.63
N SER A 17 7.18 -17.99 12.62
CA SER A 17 7.81 -17.31 11.51
C SER A 17 8.54 -16.07 12.03
N GLN A 18 9.83 -15.95 11.74
CA GLN A 18 10.59 -14.75 12.09
C GLN A 18 10.17 -13.60 11.16
N GLY A 19 9.48 -12.60 11.72
CA GLY A 19 9.22 -11.34 11.04
C GLY A 19 10.51 -10.52 10.89
N THR A 20 10.74 -9.91 9.73
CA THR A 20 11.82 -8.93 9.55
C THR A 20 11.23 -7.60 9.07
N LEU A 21 11.73 -6.49 9.60
CA LEU A 21 11.44 -5.15 9.10
C LEU A 21 12.26 -4.85 7.84
N TYR A 22 11.71 -4.04 6.94
CA TYR A 22 12.48 -3.51 5.82
C TYR A 22 13.50 -2.48 6.30
N THR A 23 14.71 -2.54 5.74
CA THR A 23 15.63 -1.41 5.73
C THR A 23 15.21 -0.46 4.62
N VAL A 24 15.09 0.83 4.91
CA VAL A 24 14.65 1.85 3.95
C VAL A 24 15.83 2.74 3.60
N GLU A 25 16.08 2.92 2.31
CA GLU A 25 17.16 3.76 1.80
C GLU A 25 16.65 4.89 0.89
N GLY A 26 17.40 6.00 0.85
CA GLY A 26 17.09 7.13 -0.03
C GLY A 26 16.13 8.18 0.55
N LEU A 27 15.72 8.04 1.81
CA LEU A 27 14.93 9.02 2.55
C LEU A 27 15.74 9.68 3.67
N GLY A 28 15.22 10.80 4.19
CA GLY A 28 15.78 11.52 5.33
C GLY A 28 15.20 11.00 6.64
N ASN A 29 14.49 11.87 7.36
CA ASN A 29 13.91 11.56 8.67
C ASN A 29 12.41 11.19 8.59
N GLU A 30 11.87 11.01 7.39
CA GLU A 30 10.49 10.61 7.17
C GLU A 30 10.26 9.16 7.60
N THR A 31 9.05 8.87 8.10
CA THR A 31 8.65 7.51 8.45
C THR A 31 8.03 6.82 7.25
N VAL A 32 8.41 5.57 6.99
CA VAL A 32 7.85 4.73 5.92
C VAL A 32 7.09 3.55 6.51
N TYR A 33 5.82 3.45 6.15
CA TYR A 33 4.93 2.39 6.63
C TYR A 33 3.81 2.11 5.63
N ASN A 34 2.96 1.12 5.95
CA ASN A 34 1.88 0.63 5.08
C ASN A 34 2.33 0.40 3.62
N PRO A 35 3.40 -0.38 3.37
CA PRO A 35 3.81 -0.70 2.01
C PRO A 35 2.77 -1.60 1.33
N SER A 36 2.60 -1.43 0.03
CA SER A 36 1.89 -2.38 -0.81
C SER A 36 2.65 -3.72 -0.90
N GLY A 37 1.95 -4.75 -1.39
CA GLY A 37 2.65 -5.90 -1.96
C GLY A 37 3.53 -5.49 -3.15
N PRO A 38 4.67 -6.17 -3.37
CA PRO A 38 5.52 -5.88 -4.52
C PRO A 38 4.91 -6.44 -5.82
N VAL A 39 5.03 -5.66 -6.90
CA VAL A 39 4.67 -6.07 -8.27
C VAL A 39 5.92 -6.06 -9.13
N ARG A 40 6.05 -7.05 -10.03
CA ARG A 40 7.14 -7.05 -11.01
C ARG A 40 6.83 -6.12 -12.19
N ASP A 41 7.80 -5.29 -12.55
CA ASP A 41 7.79 -4.57 -13.83
C ASP A 41 8.28 -5.49 -14.98
N LYS A 42 8.36 -4.95 -16.20
CA LYS A 42 8.77 -5.72 -17.38
C LYS A 42 10.25 -6.08 -17.35
N GLU A 43 11.04 -5.28 -16.65
CA GLU A 43 12.48 -5.43 -16.43
C GLU A 43 12.77 -6.43 -15.30
N GLY A 44 11.74 -6.93 -14.62
CA GLY A 44 11.82 -7.93 -13.56
C GLY A 44 12.06 -7.36 -12.16
N ARG A 45 12.16 -6.03 -12.02
CA ARG A 45 12.33 -5.34 -10.73
C ARG A 45 11.07 -5.49 -9.89
N GLN A 46 11.25 -5.70 -8.59
CA GLN A 46 10.13 -5.71 -7.64
C GLN A 46 9.86 -4.28 -7.19
N ARG A 47 8.70 -3.76 -7.54
CA ARG A 47 8.27 -2.39 -7.28
C ARG A 47 7.16 -2.40 -6.24
N LEU A 48 7.22 -1.53 -5.25
CA LEU A 48 6.13 -1.30 -4.31
C LEU A 48 5.92 0.18 -4.07
N VAL A 49 4.76 0.52 -3.52
CA VAL A 49 4.47 1.85 -3.02
C VAL A 49 4.36 1.81 -1.50
N ALA A 50 4.76 2.87 -0.81
CA ALA A 50 4.61 2.97 0.64
C ALA A 50 4.26 4.39 1.06
N ARG A 51 3.52 4.49 2.17
CA ARG A 51 3.21 5.78 2.80
C ARG A 51 4.49 6.32 3.42
N VAL A 52 4.86 7.52 3.02
CA VAL A 52 5.97 8.30 3.55
C VAL A 52 5.40 9.52 4.23
N GLU A 53 5.72 9.70 5.49
CA GLU A 53 5.12 10.74 6.34
C GLU A 53 6.18 11.55 7.08
N PRO A 54 6.10 12.89 7.02
CA PRO A 54 6.88 13.74 7.91
C PRO A 54 6.55 13.46 9.38
N PRO A 55 7.52 13.57 10.29
CA PRO A 55 7.31 13.24 11.71
C PRO A 55 6.29 14.14 12.43
N ASP A 56 5.94 15.29 11.84
CA ASP A 56 5.10 16.34 12.43
C ASP A 56 3.78 16.58 11.68
N SER A 57 3.40 15.73 10.72
CA SER A 57 2.17 15.93 9.92
C SER A 57 1.49 14.64 9.48
N GLU A 58 0.23 14.47 9.85
CA GLU A 58 -0.64 13.40 9.35
C GLU A 58 -1.32 13.75 8.01
N ARG A 59 -1.23 15.02 7.57
CA ARG A 59 -1.88 15.51 6.33
C ARG A 59 -0.94 15.49 5.13
N ASP A 60 0.37 15.58 5.39
CA ASP A 60 1.40 15.66 4.36
C ASP A 60 1.92 14.29 3.94
N SER A 61 1.15 13.22 4.18
CA SER A 61 1.49 11.88 3.72
C SER A 61 1.61 11.85 2.20
N GLN A 62 2.64 11.16 1.74
CA GLN A 62 2.92 10.94 0.34
C GLN A 62 2.98 9.45 0.07
N LEU A 63 2.58 9.06 -1.13
CA LEU A 63 2.84 7.71 -1.61
C LEU A 63 4.03 7.78 -2.57
N MET A 64 5.11 7.12 -2.18
CA MET A 64 6.35 7.04 -2.97
C MET A 64 6.59 5.62 -3.47
N VAL A 65 7.36 5.50 -4.55
CA VAL A 65 7.71 4.23 -5.19
C VAL A 65 9.09 3.78 -4.73
N PHE A 66 9.21 2.48 -4.43
CA PHE A 66 10.46 1.86 -4.01
C PHE A 66 10.78 0.64 -4.87
N ASP A 67 12.07 0.46 -5.14
CA ASP A 67 12.64 -0.80 -5.62
C ASP A 67 12.93 -1.70 -4.42
N LYS A 68 12.42 -2.94 -4.44
CA LYS A 68 12.62 -3.93 -3.39
C LYS A 68 13.77 -4.88 -3.76
N HIS A 69 14.73 -4.98 -2.85
CA HIS A 69 15.86 -5.91 -2.89
C HIS A 69 15.90 -6.70 -1.59
N ASP A 70 15.36 -7.93 -1.60
CA ASP A 70 15.24 -8.77 -0.40
C ASP A 70 14.57 -8.02 0.78
N LYS A 71 15.33 -7.67 1.82
CA LYS A 71 14.90 -6.94 3.03
C LYS A 71 15.16 -5.43 2.96
N VAL A 72 15.61 -4.93 1.82
CA VAL A 72 15.87 -3.50 1.59
C VAL A 72 14.86 -2.95 0.58
N ILE A 73 14.33 -1.77 0.85
CA ILE A 73 13.55 -0.99 -0.11
C ILE A 73 14.26 0.36 -0.35
N VAL A 74 14.48 0.69 -1.61
CA VAL A 74 15.25 1.87 -2.03
C VAL A 74 14.32 2.82 -2.77
N LEU A 75 14.28 4.08 -2.35
CA LEU A 75 13.46 5.11 -2.99
C LEU A 75 13.84 5.29 -4.47
N ASP A 76 12.87 5.15 -5.36
CA ASP A 76 13.02 5.57 -6.75
C ASP A 76 12.77 7.08 -6.86
N ARG A 77 13.85 7.86 -6.92
CA ARG A 77 13.79 9.33 -7.02
C ARG A 77 13.24 9.85 -8.35
N GLN A 78 13.18 9.00 -9.38
CA GLN A 78 12.67 9.38 -10.71
C GLN A 78 11.18 9.07 -10.85
N ALA A 79 10.64 8.22 -9.98
CA ALA A 79 9.24 7.86 -10.00
C ALA A 79 8.34 9.03 -9.55
N ARG A 80 7.09 8.99 -10.03
CA ARG A 80 6.05 9.94 -9.62
C ARG A 80 5.76 9.80 -8.12
N ILE A 81 5.76 10.94 -7.42
CA ILE A 81 5.28 11.06 -6.05
C ILE A 81 3.79 11.44 -6.09
N PHE A 82 2.95 10.73 -5.34
CA PHE A 82 1.55 11.08 -5.14
C PHE A 82 1.42 11.84 -3.82
N LYS A 83 0.99 13.11 -3.91
CA LYS A 83 0.78 13.98 -2.74
C LYS A 83 -0.58 13.73 -2.12
N GLN A 84 -0.72 13.97 -0.82
CA GLN A 84 -1.96 13.76 -0.07
C GLN A 84 -2.50 12.33 -0.29
N ALA A 85 -1.59 11.35 -0.25
CA ALA A 85 -1.87 9.97 -0.61
C ALA A 85 -1.40 9.04 0.50
N GLN A 86 -2.31 8.18 0.94
CA GLN A 86 -2.13 7.24 2.05
C GLN A 86 -2.50 5.82 1.60
N ASP A 87 -1.93 4.84 2.30
CA ASP A 87 -2.35 3.43 2.27
C ASP A 87 -2.49 2.84 0.85
N GLY A 88 -1.47 3.10 0.02
CA GLY A 88 -1.47 2.73 -1.38
C GLY A 88 -1.41 1.21 -1.61
N ARG A 89 -2.18 0.71 -2.57
CA ARG A 89 -2.12 -0.69 -3.01
C ARG A 89 -1.78 -0.77 -4.49
N LEU A 90 -0.83 -1.65 -4.80
CA LEU A 90 -0.36 -1.90 -6.16
C LEU A 90 -0.58 -3.37 -6.52
N PHE A 91 -1.27 -3.64 -7.62
CA PHE A 91 -1.57 -4.99 -8.11
C PHE A 91 -1.85 -4.98 -9.61
N ARG A 92 -2.09 -6.16 -10.21
CA ARG A 92 -2.48 -6.27 -11.61
C ARG A 92 -3.88 -6.84 -11.78
N VAL A 93 -4.64 -6.33 -12.74
CA VAL A 93 -5.93 -6.90 -13.19
C VAL A 93 -5.87 -7.03 -14.70
N ASN A 94 -6.07 -8.25 -15.23
CA ASN A 94 -6.00 -8.51 -16.68
C ASN A 94 -4.73 -7.96 -17.36
N GLY A 95 -3.59 -8.03 -16.67
CA GLY A 95 -2.30 -7.53 -17.15
C GLY A 95 -2.10 -6.01 -17.04
N GLU A 96 -3.12 -5.26 -16.63
CA GLU A 96 -3.02 -3.82 -16.34
C GLU A 96 -2.57 -3.60 -14.89
N LEU A 97 -1.64 -2.68 -14.69
CA LEU A 97 -1.24 -2.22 -13.36
C LEU A 97 -2.34 -1.33 -12.81
N VAL A 98 -2.73 -1.59 -11.56
CA VAL A 98 -3.70 -0.79 -10.82
C VAL A 98 -3.03 -0.29 -9.55
N LEU A 99 -3.10 1.03 -9.35
CA LEU A 99 -2.72 1.68 -8.11
C LEU A 99 -3.98 2.26 -7.47
N THR A 100 -4.24 1.94 -6.22
CA THR A 100 -5.21 2.67 -5.40
C THR A 100 -4.51 3.39 -4.26
N TYR A 101 -5.06 4.52 -3.83
CA TYR A 101 -4.64 5.18 -2.58
C TYR A 101 -5.80 6.00 -1.99
N VAL A 102 -5.71 6.24 -0.68
CA VAL A 102 -6.66 7.08 0.06
C VAL A 102 -6.15 8.52 0.08
N GLU A 103 -6.99 9.46 -0.32
CA GLU A 103 -6.77 10.89 -0.10
C GLU A 103 -7.57 11.32 1.13
N ALA A 104 -6.92 11.96 2.10
CA ALA A 104 -7.56 12.66 3.20
C ALA A 104 -7.70 14.14 2.84
N PHE A 105 -8.91 14.69 2.96
CA PHE A 105 -9.20 16.07 2.56
C PHE A 105 -10.16 16.75 3.55
N SER A 106 -10.07 18.08 3.69
CA SER A 106 -11.03 18.86 4.48
C SER A 106 -12.35 19.01 3.75
N GLU A 107 -13.48 18.84 4.44
CA GLU A 107 -14.78 19.14 3.86
C GLU A 107 -14.88 20.61 3.46
N SER A 108 -15.39 20.89 2.25
CA SER A 108 -15.49 22.24 1.69
C SER A 108 -16.62 23.09 2.30
N ASN A 109 -17.30 22.60 3.32
CA ASN A 109 -18.36 23.33 4.00
C ASN A 109 -17.74 24.20 5.10
N GLU A 110 -17.98 25.52 5.06
CA GLU A 110 -17.48 26.46 6.07
C GLU A 110 -17.81 26.05 7.51
N LYS A 111 -18.94 25.36 7.73
CA LYS A 111 -19.36 24.87 9.05
C LYS A 111 -18.57 23.64 9.54
N TYR A 112 -17.92 22.91 8.64
CA TYR A 112 -17.23 21.64 8.90
C TYR A 112 -15.81 21.61 8.31
N SER A 113 -15.18 22.77 8.12
CA SER A 113 -13.84 22.88 7.51
C SER A 113 -12.74 22.12 8.27
N ASP A 114 -12.95 21.89 9.56
CA ASP A 114 -12.09 21.06 10.42
C ASP A 114 -12.40 19.55 10.36
N VAL A 115 -13.47 19.15 9.67
CA VAL A 115 -13.84 17.74 9.50
C VAL A 115 -13.06 17.16 8.33
N LEU A 116 -12.19 16.20 8.64
CA LEU A 116 -11.51 15.37 7.66
C LEU A 116 -12.50 14.36 7.06
N SER A 117 -12.56 14.33 5.74
CA SER A 117 -13.16 13.25 4.97
C SER A 117 -12.06 12.54 4.17
N TYR A 118 -12.40 11.43 3.54
CA TYR A 118 -11.46 10.66 2.75
C TYR A 118 -12.14 10.00 1.56
N ARG A 119 -11.39 9.73 0.50
CA ARG A 119 -11.87 9.00 -0.68
C ARG A 119 -10.75 8.17 -1.28
N THR A 120 -11.09 7.10 -1.98
CA THR A 120 -10.11 6.27 -2.68
C THR A 120 -10.02 6.70 -4.13
N HIS A 121 -8.81 6.95 -4.61
CA HIS A 121 -8.51 7.13 -6.02
C HIS A 121 -7.99 5.84 -6.63
N ILE A 122 -8.36 5.58 -7.87
CA ILE A 122 -7.95 4.41 -8.65
C ILE A 122 -7.24 4.92 -9.90
N PHE A 123 -6.02 4.45 -10.10
CA PHE A 123 -5.21 4.72 -11.27
C PHE A 123 -4.92 3.41 -12.00
N THR A 124 -4.90 3.44 -13.33
CA THR A 124 -4.54 2.28 -14.16
C THR A 124 -3.53 2.64 -15.24
N GLY A 125 -2.73 1.65 -15.66
CA GLY A 125 -1.64 1.83 -16.61
C GLY A 125 -0.93 0.52 -16.92
N LYS A 126 0.06 0.50 -17.80
CA LYS A 126 0.92 -0.67 -18.03
C LYS A 126 2.14 -0.69 -17.11
N THR A 127 2.60 0.48 -16.66
CA THR A 127 3.74 0.71 -15.77
C THR A 127 3.38 1.75 -14.70
N LEU A 128 4.30 2.06 -13.77
CA LEU A 128 4.04 3.09 -12.76
C LEU A 128 4.09 4.51 -13.35
N GLU A 129 4.87 4.67 -14.41
CA GLU A 129 5.11 5.93 -15.11
C GLU A 129 3.93 6.34 -15.98
N ASP A 130 3.14 5.39 -16.48
CA ASP A 130 1.99 5.64 -17.34
C ASP A 130 0.64 5.60 -16.61
N LEU A 131 0.64 5.49 -15.27
CA LEU A 131 -0.57 5.48 -14.44
C LEU A 131 -1.42 6.73 -14.68
N LYS A 132 -2.67 6.51 -15.10
CA LYS A 132 -3.69 7.54 -15.30
C LYS A 132 -4.83 7.33 -14.33
N HIS A 133 -5.41 8.44 -13.87
CA HIS A 133 -6.62 8.38 -13.05
C HIS A 133 -7.73 7.70 -13.84
N PHE A 134 -8.40 6.75 -13.21
CA PHE A 134 -9.50 5.98 -13.78
C PHE A 134 -10.82 6.31 -13.08
N ALA A 135 -10.81 6.30 -11.73
CA ALA A 135 -12.01 6.54 -10.95
C ALA A 135 -11.67 7.07 -9.55
N THR A 136 -12.67 7.67 -8.92
CA THR A 136 -12.66 8.04 -7.50
C THR A 136 -13.93 7.48 -6.89
N THR A 137 -13.83 6.92 -5.69
CA THR A 137 -15.00 6.43 -4.96
C THR A 137 -15.83 7.56 -4.38
N GLY A 138 -16.98 7.22 -3.81
CA GLY A 138 -17.67 8.13 -2.90
C GLY A 138 -16.82 8.52 -1.70
N ASP A 139 -17.19 9.62 -1.07
CA ASP A 139 -16.59 10.09 0.17
C ASP A 139 -16.80 9.06 1.29
N ARG A 140 -15.84 9.02 2.20
CA ARG A 140 -15.72 8.08 3.33
C ARG A 140 -15.61 6.61 2.90
N VAL A 141 -15.14 6.33 1.67
CA VAL A 141 -14.81 4.98 1.20
C VAL A 141 -13.30 4.76 1.16
N LYS A 142 -12.86 3.74 1.90
CA LYS A 142 -11.50 3.19 1.91
C LYS A 142 -11.55 1.67 1.74
N ASP A 143 -10.40 1.02 1.71
CA ASP A 143 -10.26 -0.45 1.64
C ASP A 143 -10.95 -1.07 0.42
N VAL A 144 -10.95 -0.34 -0.70
CA VAL A 144 -11.41 -0.87 -2.00
C VAL A 144 -10.46 -1.98 -2.45
N VAL A 145 -11.01 -3.17 -2.64
CA VAL A 145 -10.29 -4.33 -3.16
C VAL A 145 -10.91 -4.78 -4.48
N PHE A 146 -10.06 -5.25 -5.38
CA PHE A 146 -10.48 -5.85 -6.64
C PHE A 146 -10.19 -7.35 -6.55
N ASN A 147 -11.22 -8.16 -6.79
CA ASN A 147 -11.03 -9.60 -6.88
C ASN A 147 -10.42 -9.93 -8.24
N GLN A 148 -9.38 -10.77 -8.25
CA GLN A 148 -8.78 -11.35 -9.44
C GLN A 148 -9.42 -12.70 -9.76
#